data_AF-A0A377V6F6-F1
#
_entry.id   AF-A0A377V6F6-F1
#
_cell.length_a   1.000
_cell.length_b   1.000
_cell.length_c   1.000
_cell.angle_alpha   90.00
_cell.angle_beta   90.00
_cell.angle_gamma   90.00
#
_symmetry.space_group_name_H-M   'P 1'
#
loop_
_entity.id
_entity.type
_entity.pdbx_description
1 polymer ?
#
loop_
_entity_poly.entity_id
_entity_poly.type
_entity_poly.pdbx_seq_one_letter_code
_entity_poly.pdbx_strand_id
1 'polypeptide(L)'
;MRRRKSRCCLLNLRLRCAIFVSRWCFLRGWARWHHEVELAVLIGSTLRQATEEHVLKGIAGYGVALDLTLRDLQAKMKKAGQPWEKAKGFDNACPISGFIPAAEFHGDPQNTSLSLKINGEVRQQGTTADMIHRIVPLIAYMSRFFTLKAGGCDPHRHPGRRGAAAQR
;
A
#
# COMPACT_ATOMS: atom_id res chain seq x y z
N MET A 1 1.85 29.94 -10.48
CA MET A 1 2.28 29.02 -9.40
C MET A 1 1.53 27.68 -9.55
N ARG A 2 2.09 26.72 -10.30
CA ARG A 2 1.42 25.46 -10.67
C ARG A 2 1.39 24.47 -9.49
N ARG A 3 0.20 24.16 -8.97
CA ARG A 3 -0.04 23.05 -8.03
C ARG A 3 0.37 21.72 -8.71
N ARG A 4 1.52 21.15 -8.33
CA ARG A 4 1.89 19.78 -8.71
C ARG A 4 0.99 18.80 -7.95
N LYS A 5 -0.15 18.42 -8.55
CA LYS A 5 -0.87 17.20 -8.17
C LYS A 5 -0.01 16.03 -8.62
N SER A 6 0.75 15.44 -7.70
CA SER A 6 1.41 14.16 -7.90
C SER A 6 0.34 13.08 -8.00
N ARG A 7 -0.17 12.82 -9.20
CA ARG A 7 -1.05 11.68 -9.49
C ARG A 7 -0.14 10.47 -9.73
N CYS A 8 -0.21 9.47 -8.87
CA CYS A 8 0.34 8.15 -9.17
C CYS A 8 -0.82 7.30 -9.69
N CYS A 9 -0.72 6.86 -10.95
CA CYS A 9 -1.72 6.03 -11.61
C CYS A 9 -1.72 4.61 -11.03
N LEU A 10 -2.91 4.10 -10.74
CA LEU A 10 -3.21 2.76 -10.24
C LEU A 10 -3.28 1.79 -11.45
N LEU A 11 -2.37 0.83 -11.55
CA LEU A 11 -2.58 -0.37 -12.39
C LEU A 11 -2.59 -1.61 -11.50
N ASN A 12 -3.46 -2.55 -11.85
CA ASN A 12 -3.83 -3.72 -11.08
C ASN A 12 -2.73 -4.80 -11.15
N LEU A 13 -1.70 -4.68 -10.30
CA LEU A 13 -0.86 -5.80 -9.87
C LEU A 13 -0.72 -5.72 -8.35
N ARG A 14 -0.74 -6.89 -7.70
CA ARG A 14 -0.71 -7.16 -6.25
C ARG A 14 0.57 -6.66 -5.54
N LEU A 15 0.82 -5.35 -5.59
CA LEU A 15 1.73 -4.59 -4.75
C LEU A 15 1.31 -3.12 -4.87
N ARG A 16 0.27 -2.74 -4.13
CA ARG A 16 -0.12 -1.33 -4.02
C ARG A 16 0.78 -0.67 -2.98
N CYS A 17 1.62 0.27 -3.43
CA CYS A 17 2.31 1.21 -2.57
C CYS A 17 1.25 2.17 -1.98
N ALA A 18 1.07 2.13 -0.65
CA ALA A 18 -0.02 2.78 0.05
C ALA A 18 0.09 4.32 0.07
N ILE A 19 -1.06 4.99 0.02
CA ILE A 19 -1.19 6.42 0.36
C ILE A 19 -1.45 6.51 1.87
N PHE A 20 -0.62 7.26 2.57
CA PHE A 20 -0.67 7.49 4.02
C PHE A 20 -1.91 8.35 4.39
N VAL A 21 -2.86 7.78 5.13
CA VAL A 21 -3.89 8.56 5.85
C VAL A 21 -4.02 8.04 7.28
N SER A 22 -3.52 8.82 8.24
CA SER A 22 -3.41 8.47 9.66
C SER A 22 -4.68 8.81 10.47
N ARG A 23 -5.88 8.53 9.94
CA ARG A 23 -7.11 8.71 10.72
C ARG A 23 -8.12 7.61 10.43
N TRP A 24 -8.45 6.82 11.45
CA TRP A 24 -9.63 5.96 11.46
C TRP A 24 -10.86 6.86 11.37
N CYS A 25 -11.37 7.04 10.16
CA CYS A 25 -12.65 7.69 9.94
C CYS A 25 -13.66 6.59 9.64
N PHE A 26 -14.68 6.47 10.50
CA PHE A 26 -15.84 5.64 10.23
C PHE A 26 -16.41 6.04 8.86
N LEU A 27 -16.34 5.13 7.88
CA LEU A 27 -16.95 5.27 6.56
C LEU A 27 -18.48 5.28 6.72
N ARG A 28 -19.06 6.41 7.14
CA ARG A 28 -20.51 6.62 7.13
C ARG A 28 -20.95 6.88 5.69
N GLY A 29 -21.82 6.02 5.15
CA GLY A 29 -22.55 6.26 3.89
C GLY A 29 -22.08 5.47 2.67
N TRP A 30 -21.01 4.67 2.77
CA TRP A 30 -20.56 3.82 1.65
C TRP A 30 -21.10 2.40 1.79
N ALA A 31 -21.51 1.82 0.66
CA ALA A 31 -21.95 0.44 0.53
C ALA A 31 -20.90 -0.56 1.05
N ARG A 32 -21.35 -1.80 1.25
CA ARG A 32 -20.55 -2.96 1.64
C ARG A 32 -19.20 -3.00 0.91
N TRP A 33 -18.11 -2.94 1.66
CA TRP A 33 -16.75 -3.03 1.14
C TRP A 33 -16.12 -4.36 1.53
N HIS A 34 -15.25 -4.86 0.66
CA HIS A 34 -14.46 -6.06 0.90
C HIS A 34 -13.07 -5.68 1.37
N HIS A 35 -12.45 -6.58 2.13
CA HIS A 35 -11.10 -6.45 2.66
C HIS A 35 -10.19 -7.52 2.05
N GLU A 36 -8.95 -7.14 1.77
CA GLU A 36 -7.87 -8.02 1.34
C GLU A 36 -6.64 -7.65 2.18
N VAL A 37 -6.17 -8.57 3.03
CA VAL A 37 -4.92 -8.38 3.80
C VAL A 37 -3.70 -8.60 2.91
N GLU A 38 -2.77 -7.64 2.93
CA GLU A 38 -1.62 -7.60 2.03
C GLU A 38 -0.33 -7.25 2.80
N LEU A 39 0.80 -7.79 2.36
CA LEU A 39 2.12 -7.32 2.80
C LEU A 39 2.41 -5.96 2.13
N ALA A 40 2.74 -4.97 2.94
CA ALA A 40 3.20 -3.68 2.46
C ALA A 40 4.73 -3.59 2.47
N VAL A 41 5.32 -3.10 1.38
CA VAL A 41 6.77 -2.89 1.26
C VAL A 41 7.06 -1.40 1.18
N LEU A 42 7.86 -0.87 2.11
CA LEU A 42 8.30 0.52 2.12
C LEU A 42 9.55 0.67 1.27
N ILE A 43 9.48 1.54 0.26
CA ILE A 43 10.62 1.89 -0.59
C ILE A 43 11.38 3.05 0.06
N GLY A 44 12.66 2.85 0.40
CA GLY A 44 13.55 3.83 1.02
C GLY A 44 14.39 4.65 0.04
N SER A 45 14.64 4.12 -1.16
CA SER A 45 15.37 4.82 -2.22
C SER A 45 14.56 4.86 -3.51
N THR A 46 14.72 5.91 -4.33
CA THR A 46 13.94 5.99 -5.58
C THR A 46 14.38 4.90 -6.55
N LEU A 47 13.43 4.08 -7.03
CA LEU A 47 13.67 2.99 -7.98
C LEU A 47 13.05 3.32 -9.34
N ARG A 48 13.83 3.18 -10.41
CA ARG A 48 13.41 3.32 -11.80
C ARG A 48 14.28 2.42 -12.66
N GLN A 49 13.66 1.54 -13.45
CA GLN A 49 14.37 0.51 -14.21
C GLN A 49 15.41 -0.22 -13.34
N ALA A 50 15.03 -0.51 -12.09
CA ALA A 50 15.90 -1.07 -11.08
C ALA A 50 16.12 -2.57 -11.32
N THR A 51 17.32 -3.04 -11.00
CA THR A 51 17.63 -4.47 -10.90
C THR A 51 17.13 -5.01 -9.55
N GLU A 52 17.10 -6.32 -9.39
CA GLU A 52 16.70 -6.95 -8.13
C GLU A 52 17.64 -6.57 -6.97
N GLU A 53 18.93 -6.40 -7.21
CA GLU A 53 19.89 -5.94 -6.19
C GLU A 53 19.61 -4.50 -5.76
N HIS A 54 19.23 -3.62 -6.70
CA HIS A 54 18.80 -2.27 -6.38
C HIS A 54 17.51 -2.27 -5.56
N VAL A 55 16.56 -3.16 -5.88
CA VAL A 55 15.33 -3.32 -5.10
C VAL A 55 15.64 -3.76 -3.68
N LEU A 56 16.45 -4.82 -3.50
CA LEU A 56 16.83 -5.33 -2.18
C LEU A 56 17.43 -4.23 -1.29
N LYS A 57 18.37 -3.46 -1.83
CA LYS A 57 18.98 -2.31 -1.12
C LYS A 57 18.03 -1.13 -0.92
N GLY A 58 17.00 -1.03 -1.75
CA GLY A 58 16.03 0.06 -1.75
C GLY A 58 14.82 -0.17 -0.86
N ILE A 59 14.64 -1.37 -0.29
CA ILE A 59 13.56 -1.64 0.67
C ILE A 59 13.98 -1.10 2.05
N ALA A 60 13.16 -0.21 2.61
CA ALA A 60 13.37 0.34 3.95
C ALA A 60 12.62 -0.43 5.05
N GLY A 61 11.57 -1.18 4.72
CA GLY A 61 10.82 -1.92 5.72
C GLY A 61 9.56 -2.60 5.20
N TYR A 62 8.88 -3.28 6.11
CA TYR A 62 7.68 -4.09 5.84
C TYR A 62 6.56 -3.74 6.80
N GLY A 63 5.32 -3.83 6.34
CA GLY A 63 4.13 -3.59 7.14
C GLY A 63 2.95 -4.42 6.61
N VAL A 64 1.77 -4.16 7.13
CA VAL A 64 0.52 -4.79 6.71
C VAL A 64 -0.43 -3.72 6.21
N ALA A 65 -1.11 -3.98 5.10
CA ALA A 65 -2.13 -3.10 4.56
C ALA A 65 -3.43 -3.86 4.30
N LEU A 66 -4.52 -3.11 4.19
CA LEU A 66 -5.80 -3.61 3.68
C LEU A 66 -6.08 -2.96 2.32
N ASP A 67 -6.29 -3.75 1.27
CA ASP A 67 -6.85 -3.27 -0.01
C ASP A 67 -8.39 -3.33 0.06
N LEU A 68 -8.99 -2.22 0.48
CA LEU A 68 -10.43 -2.11 0.58
C LEU A 68 -11.06 -1.86 -0.78
N THR A 69 -12.11 -2.61 -1.08
CA THR A 69 -12.75 -2.57 -2.40
C THR A 69 -14.26 -2.40 -2.30
N LEU A 70 -14.81 -1.41 -3.01
CA LEU A 70 -16.25 -1.33 -3.27
C LEU A 70 -16.61 -2.35 -4.35
N ARG A 71 -16.85 -3.61 -3.94
CA ARG A 71 -16.94 -4.76 -4.85
C ARG A 71 -18.05 -4.61 -5.88
N ASP A 72 -19.20 -4.10 -5.48
CA ASP A 72 -20.33 -3.87 -6.39
C ASP A 72 -19.99 -2.83 -7.46
N LEU A 73 -19.28 -1.76 -7.08
CA LEU A 73 -18.83 -0.73 -8.01
C LEU A 73 -17.76 -1.29 -8.95
N GLN A 74 -16.81 -2.06 -8.43
CA GLN A 74 -15.80 -2.73 -9.26
C GLN A 74 -16.45 -3.63 -10.31
N ALA A 75 -17.47 -4.41 -9.95
CA ALA A 75 -18.19 -5.28 -10.88
C ALA A 75 -18.89 -4.48 -11.99
N LYS A 76 -19.55 -3.36 -11.64
CA LYS A 76 -20.16 -2.45 -12.61
C LYS A 76 -19.11 -1.85 -13.56
N MET A 77 -17.98 -1.37 -13.03
CA MET A 77 -16.90 -0.79 -13.83
C MET A 77 -16.29 -1.83 -14.77
N LYS A 78 -16.04 -3.06 -14.29
CA LYS A 78 -15.56 -4.17 -15.11
C LYS A 78 -16.52 -4.48 -16.27
N LYS A 79 -17.83 -4.58 -16.00
CA LYS A 79 -18.86 -4.82 -17.04
C LYS A 79 -18.90 -3.70 -18.07
N ALA A 80 -18.66 -2.46 -17.66
CA ALA A 80 -18.64 -1.29 -18.54
C ALA A 80 -17.29 -1.04 -19.23
N GLY A 81 -16.27 -1.88 -19.02
CA GLY A 81 -14.92 -1.65 -19.54
C GLY A 81 -14.24 -0.41 -18.97
N GLN A 82 -14.69 0.08 -17.82
CA GLN A 82 -14.19 1.31 -17.20
C GLN A 82 -12.99 1.06 -16.27
N PRO A 83 -12.10 2.05 -16.10
CA PRO A 83 -11.03 2.06 -15.11
C PRO A 83 -11.54 1.82 -13.67
N TRP A 84 -10.72 1.33 -12.74
CA TRP A 84 -11.17 0.85 -11.42
C TRP A 84 -10.93 1.83 -10.27
N GLU A 85 -10.47 3.04 -10.53
CA GLU A 85 -9.99 3.99 -9.51
C GLU A 85 -11.09 4.33 -8.49
N LYS A 86 -12.35 4.45 -8.92
CA LYS A 86 -13.46 4.74 -7.99
C LYS A 86 -13.73 3.58 -7.02
N ALA A 87 -13.47 2.33 -7.44
CA ALA A 87 -13.72 1.15 -6.61
C ALA A 87 -12.55 0.78 -5.69
N LYS A 88 -11.32 1.19 -6.05
CA LYS A 88 -10.06 0.80 -5.39
C LYS A 88 -9.25 1.98 -4.82
N GLY A 89 -9.69 3.22 -5.04
CA GLY A 89 -8.96 4.44 -4.67
C GLY A 89 -9.85 5.52 -4.04
N PHE A 90 -10.92 5.09 -3.36
CA PHE A 90 -11.74 5.99 -2.53
C PHE A 90 -11.00 6.38 -1.24
N ASP A 91 -11.52 7.39 -0.54
CA ASP A 91 -10.89 7.88 0.69
C ASP A 91 -10.78 6.76 1.74
N ASN A 92 -9.57 6.59 2.29
CA ASN A 92 -9.22 5.52 3.24
C ASN A 92 -9.33 4.09 2.67
N ALA A 93 -9.26 3.91 1.35
CA ALA A 93 -9.27 2.57 0.73
C ALA A 93 -8.04 1.71 1.05
N CYS A 94 -6.99 2.28 1.64
CA CYS A 94 -5.77 1.56 1.99
C CYS A 94 -5.26 1.90 3.40
N PRO A 95 -5.92 1.42 4.47
CA PRO A 95 -5.35 1.43 5.81
C PRO A 95 -4.02 0.65 5.82
N ILE A 96 -3.00 1.22 6.44
CA ILE A 96 -1.66 0.62 6.55
C ILE A 96 -1.16 0.72 8.00
N SER A 97 -0.44 -0.30 8.45
CA SER A 97 0.21 -0.33 9.76
C SER A 97 1.43 0.60 9.82
N GLY A 98 2.07 0.68 10.99
CA GLY A 98 3.48 1.09 11.06
C GLY A 98 4.37 0.10 10.30
N PHE A 99 5.60 0.52 10.01
CA PHE A 99 6.59 -0.31 9.32
C PHE A 99 7.63 -0.83 10.31
N ILE A 100 8.01 -2.09 10.13
CA ILE A 100 9.20 -2.70 10.72
C ILE A 100 10.37 -2.36 9.79
N PRO A 101 11.45 -1.71 10.27
CA PRO A 101 12.63 -1.46 9.45
C PRO A 101 13.17 -2.76 8.85
N ALA A 102 13.64 -2.73 7.60
CA ALA A 102 14.11 -3.94 6.92
C ALA A 102 15.28 -4.61 7.67
N ALA A 103 16.11 -3.83 8.35
CA ALA A 103 17.20 -4.33 9.19
C ALA A 103 16.73 -5.03 10.48
N GLU A 104 15.52 -4.73 10.95
CA GLU A 104 14.90 -5.33 12.15
C GLU A 104 13.88 -6.41 11.79
N PHE A 105 13.63 -6.64 10.50
CA PHE A 105 12.73 -7.69 10.05
C PHE A 105 13.49 -9.02 10.00
N HIS A 106 13.36 -9.82 11.05
CA HIS A 106 14.10 -11.09 11.21
C HIS A 106 13.53 -12.27 10.40
N GLY A 107 12.41 -12.09 9.70
CA GLY A 107 11.79 -13.13 8.86
C GLY A 107 12.17 -13.04 7.38
N ASP A 108 11.74 -14.02 6.57
CA ASP A 108 11.76 -13.90 5.11
C ASP A 108 10.46 -13.22 4.63
N PRO A 109 10.53 -12.03 4.01
CA PRO A 109 9.35 -11.34 3.47
C PRO A 109 8.60 -12.19 2.44
N GLN A 110 9.30 -13.09 1.73
CA GLN A 110 8.72 -14.01 0.76
C GLN A 110 8.10 -15.27 1.40
N ASN A 111 8.22 -15.43 2.72
CA ASN A 111 7.60 -16.51 3.49
C ASN A 111 7.05 -15.98 4.83
N THR A 112 6.12 -15.04 4.74
CA THR A 112 5.48 -14.36 5.87
C THR A 112 4.00 -14.70 5.93
N SER A 113 3.53 -15.15 7.10
CA SER A 113 2.11 -15.42 7.32
C SER A 113 1.33 -14.13 7.54
N LEU A 114 0.18 -14.02 6.88
CA LEU A 114 -0.78 -12.92 7.02
C LEU A 114 -2.13 -13.47 7.44
N SER A 115 -2.80 -12.78 8.36
CA SER A 115 -4.17 -13.12 8.74
C SER A 115 -5.00 -11.88 9.04
N LEU A 116 -6.30 -11.98 8.81
CA LEU A 116 -7.27 -10.94 9.14
C LEU A 116 -8.41 -11.55 9.93
N LYS A 117 -8.66 -10.97 11.10
CA LYS A 117 -9.79 -11.32 11.95
C LYS A 117 -10.80 -10.18 11.98
N ILE A 118 -12.08 -10.52 11.96
CA ILE A 118 -13.18 -9.58 12.14
C ILE A 118 -14.01 -10.08 13.32
N ASN A 119 -14.09 -9.24 14.37
CA ASN A 119 -14.79 -9.58 15.62
C ASN A 119 -14.30 -10.92 16.22
N GLY A 120 -13.00 -11.18 16.15
CA GLY A 120 -12.38 -12.40 16.68
C GLY A 120 -12.33 -13.58 15.71
N GLU A 121 -13.13 -13.58 14.64
CA GLU A 121 -13.19 -14.68 13.67
C GLU A 121 -12.20 -14.47 12.51
N VAL A 122 -11.46 -15.51 12.15
CA VAL A 122 -10.56 -15.48 10.98
C VAL A 122 -11.38 -15.41 9.70
N ARG A 123 -11.13 -14.38 8.88
CA ARG A 123 -11.77 -14.18 7.57
C ARG A 123 -10.82 -14.37 6.41
N GLN A 124 -9.52 -14.13 6.63
CA GLN A 124 -8.47 -14.41 5.67
C GLN A 124 -7.23 -14.91 6.40
N GLN A 125 -6.54 -15.87 5.79
CA GLN A 125 -5.27 -16.40 6.24
C GLN A 125 -4.49 -16.92 5.03
N GLY A 126 -3.18 -16.65 4.98
CA GLY A 126 -2.31 -17.11 3.90
C GLY A 126 -0.85 -16.78 4.18
N THR A 127 0.04 -17.16 3.27
CA THR A 127 1.46 -16.83 3.34
C THR A 127 1.93 -16.15 2.05
N THR A 128 2.91 -15.26 2.16
CA THR A 128 3.55 -14.67 0.98
C THR A 128 4.33 -15.70 0.15
N ALA A 129 4.59 -16.90 0.68
CA ALA A 129 5.16 -18.00 -0.10
C ALA A 129 4.27 -18.42 -1.28
N ASP A 130 2.95 -18.20 -1.16
CA ASP A 130 1.97 -18.53 -2.20
C ASP A 130 1.83 -17.43 -3.28
N MET A 131 2.64 -16.37 -3.21
CA MET A 131 2.64 -15.33 -4.24
C MET A 131 3.11 -15.89 -5.58
N ILE A 132 2.24 -15.80 -6.60
CA ILE A 132 2.55 -16.17 -8.00
C ILE A 132 3.81 -15.45 -8.52
N HIS A 133 4.00 -14.19 -8.11
CA HIS A 133 5.17 -13.39 -8.45
C HIS A 133 5.92 -13.04 -7.17
N ARG A 134 7.21 -13.35 -7.11
CA ARG A 134 8.05 -13.02 -5.96
C ARG A 134 8.20 -11.52 -5.79
N ILE A 135 8.31 -11.06 -4.54
CA ILE A 135 8.28 -9.64 -4.14
C ILE A 135 9.35 -8.82 -4.88
N VAL A 136 10.61 -9.25 -4.81
CA VAL A 136 11.74 -8.51 -5.38
C VAL A 136 11.67 -8.42 -6.91
N PRO A 137 11.52 -9.52 -7.67
CA PRO A 137 11.32 -9.46 -9.11
C PRO A 137 10.10 -8.62 -9.53
N LEU A 138 9.01 -8.67 -8.75
CA LEU A 138 7.80 -7.90 -9.04
C LEU A 138 8.04 -6.39 -8.89
N ILE A 139 8.74 -5.95 -7.84
CA ILE A 139 9.10 -4.52 -7.67
C ILE A 139 10.05 -4.08 -8.78
N ALA A 140 11.05 -4.90 -9.14
CA ALA A 140 11.97 -4.61 -10.24
C ALA A 140 11.19 -4.44 -11.56
N TYR A 141 10.27 -5.35 -11.86
CA TYR A 141 9.39 -5.28 -13.02
C TYR A 141 8.52 -4.02 -13.03
N MET A 142 7.87 -3.69 -11.90
CA MET A 142 7.06 -2.47 -11.76
C MET A 142 7.88 -1.20 -12.03
N SER A 143 9.14 -1.18 -11.58
CA SER A 143 10.02 -0.03 -11.74
C SER A 143 10.34 0.33 -13.21
N ARG A 144 10.08 -0.60 -14.15
CA ARG A 144 10.22 -0.36 -15.60
C ARG A 144 9.13 0.57 -16.14
N PHE A 145 7.96 0.57 -15.52
CA PHE A 145 6.80 1.35 -15.95
C PHE A 145 6.57 2.57 -15.05
N PHE A 146 6.89 2.45 -13.76
CA PHE A 146 6.66 3.48 -12.76
C PHE A 146 7.95 3.81 -12.02
N THR A 147 8.25 5.10 -11.85
CA THR A 147 9.27 5.49 -10.88
C THR A 147 8.69 5.34 -9.47
N LEU A 148 9.24 4.40 -8.69
CA LEU A 148 8.86 4.19 -7.30
C LEU A 148 9.65 5.19 -6.45
N LYS A 149 8.98 6.14 -5.83
CA LYS A 149 9.62 7.15 -5.00
C LYS A 149 9.86 6.62 -3.59
N ALA A 150 10.94 7.08 -2.97
CA ALA A 150 11.17 6.86 -1.55
C ALA A 150 9.97 7.38 -0.74
N GLY A 151 9.39 6.52 0.08
CA GLY A 151 8.36 6.86 1.03
C GLY A 151 8.98 7.63 2.19
N GLY A 152 8.50 8.83 2.47
CA GLY A 152 8.87 9.56 3.68
C GLY A 152 8.17 8.95 4.88
N CYS A 153 8.85 8.08 5.61
CA CYS A 153 8.43 7.61 6.93
C CYS A 153 9.62 7.83 7.87
N ASP A 154 9.71 9.02 8.45
CA ASP A 154 10.57 9.24 9.61
C ASP A 154 9.98 8.44 10.78
N PRO A 155 10.67 7.40 11.29
CA PRO A 155 10.15 6.54 12.35
C PRO A 155 9.89 7.29 13.67
N HIS A 156 10.44 8.50 13.85
CA HIS A 156 10.21 9.35 15.01
C HIS A 156 9.15 10.44 14.80
N ARG A 157 8.59 10.56 13.59
CA ARG A 157 7.64 11.62 13.28
C ARG A 157 6.20 11.14 13.47
N HIS A 158 5.71 11.28 14.70
CA HIS A 158 4.26 11.32 14.93
C HIS A 158 3.61 12.39 14.02
N PRO A 159 2.49 12.09 13.32
CA PRO A 159 1.84 13.04 12.42
C PRO A 159 1.18 14.25 13.14
N GLY A 160 1.32 14.37 14.47
CA GLY A 160 0.69 15.41 15.29
C GLY A 160 1.48 16.71 15.50
N ARG A 161 2.71 16.85 15.01
CA ARG A 161 3.50 18.09 15.18
C ARG A 161 3.91 18.70 13.83
N ARG A 162 2.93 19.23 13.10
CA ARG A 162 3.18 20.48 12.35
C ARG A 162 2.75 21.60 13.25
N GLY A 163 3.70 22.44 13.66
CA GLY A 163 3.45 23.60 14.48
C GLY A 163 2.33 24.45 13.90
N ALA A 164 1.52 25.00 14.80
CA ALA A 164 0.78 26.20 14.55
C ALA A 164 1.76 27.24 14.01
N ALA A 165 1.77 27.45 12.70
CA ALA A 165 2.32 28.67 12.13
C ALA A 165 1.35 29.77 12.52
N ALA A 166 1.85 30.67 13.37
CA ALA A 166 1.16 31.82 13.89
C ALA A 166 0.47 32.61 12.76
N GLN A 167 -0.76 33.03 13.03
CA GLN A 167 -1.39 34.15 12.36
C GLN A 167 -0.45 35.36 12.41
N ARG A 168 -0.08 35.86 11.24
CA ARG A 168 0.18 37.29 10.97
C ARG A 168 -0.36 37.59 9.59
#